data_AF-A0A4R4VJG2-F1
#
_entry.id   AF-A0A4R4VJG2-F1
#
_cell.length_a   1.000
_cell.length_b   1.000
_cell.length_c   1.000
_cell.angle_alpha   90.00
_cell.angle_beta   90.00
_cell.angle_gamma   90.00
#
_symmetry.space_group_name_H-M   'P 1'
#
loop_
_entity.id
_entity.type
_entity.pdbx_description
1 polymer ?
#
loop_
_entity_poly.entity_id
_entity_poly.type
_entity_poly.pdbx_seq_one_letter_code
_entity_poly.pdbx_strand_id
1 'polypeptide(L)'
;MSPLEVTTPSLIALSAVVAAAAIWLIIWAVRLTKRPRNRPNPSMDLVDQARELKALGQIREAVFLVRGETGMSQRAASRFVNRL
;
A
#
# COMPACT_ATOMS: atom_id res chain seq x y z
N MET A 1 51.77 20.79 0.69
CA MET A 1 50.97 19.55 0.56
C MET A 1 50.46 19.25 1.96
N SER A 2 49.29 19.77 2.31
CA SER A 2 48.72 19.65 3.66
C SER A 2 47.54 18.68 3.59
N PRO A 3 47.75 17.37 3.77
CA PRO A 3 46.67 16.44 3.98
C PRO A 3 46.23 16.63 5.44
N LEU A 4 44.93 16.89 5.70
CA LEU A 4 44.21 16.73 7.00
C LEU A 4 43.13 17.80 7.24
N GLU A 5 42.93 18.78 6.35
CA GLU A 5 41.72 19.63 6.36
C GLU A 5 40.48 18.93 5.77
N VAL A 6 40.39 17.60 5.89
CA VAL A 6 39.08 16.93 5.93
C VAL A 6 38.50 17.26 7.30
N THR A 7 38.11 18.51 7.45
CA THR A 7 37.54 19.09 8.65
C THR A 7 36.34 18.21 9.00
N THR A 8 36.33 17.64 10.18
CA THR A 8 35.21 16.91 10.79
C THR A 8 33.80 17.40 10.39
N PRO A 9 33.51 18.72 10.25
CA PRO A 9 32.21 19.16 9.75
C PRO A 9 31.88 18.72 8.31
N SER A 10 32.86 18.61 7.42
CA SER A 10 32.66 18.14 6.03
C SER A 10 32.21 16.68 5.98
N LEU A 11 32.77 15.84 6.86
CA LEU A 11 32.41 14.42 6.98
C LEU A 11 30.97 14.26 7.53
N ILE A 12 30.62 15.08 8.53
CA ILE A 12 29.28 15.11 9.13
C ILE A 12 28.25 15.60 8.10
N ALA A 13 28.56 16.65 7.33
CA ALA A 13 27.68 17.14 6.29
C ALA A 13 27.45 16.09 5.19
N LEU A 14 28.52 15.43 4.71
CA LEU A 14 28.42 14.40 3.68
C LEU A 14 27.56 13.21 4.14
N SER A 15 27.82 12.70 5.35
CA SER A 15 27.06 11.59 5.93
C SER A 15 25.58 11.93 6.16
N ALA A 16 25.28 13.14 6.62
CA ALA A 16 23.91 13.60 6.79
C ALA A 16 23.15 13.67 5.45
N VAL A 17 23.80 14.16 4.39
CA VAL A 17 23.21 14.21 3.04
C VAL A 17 22.95 12.80 2.51
N VAL A 18 23.90 11.89 2.66
CA VAL A 18 23.76 10.49 2.23
C VAL A 18 22.62 9.81 3.00
N ALA A 19 22.55 10.00 4.31
CA ALA A 19 21.47 9.45 5.14
C ALA A 19 20.10 10.02 4.74
N ALA A 20 20.00 11.33 4.51
CA ALA A 20 18.77 11.98 4.05
C ALA A 20 18.33 11.45 2.68
N ALA A 21 19.27 11.27 1.75
CA ALA A 21 19.00 10.71 0.43
C ALA A 21 18.54 9.25 0.51
N ALA A 22 19.14 8.44 1.38
CA ALA A 22 18.72 7.06 1.61
C ALA A 22 17.31 6.98 2.22
N ILE A 23 17.02 7.79 3.25
CA ILE A 23 15.68 7.89 3.84
C ILE A 23 14.65 8.34 2.80
N TRP A 24 14.99 9.37 2.00
CA TRP A 24 14.14 9.86 0.93
C TRP A 24 13.86 8.78 -0.12
N LEU A 25 14.87 8.02 -0.54
CA LEU A 25 14.74 6.89 -1.46
C LEU A 25 13.83 5.80 -0.90
N ILE A 26 13.98 5.45 0.38
CA ILE A 26 13.12 4.47 1.05
C ILE A 26 11.68 4.99 1.06
N ILE A 27 11.44 6.24 1.45
CA ILE A 27 10.10 6.84 1.46
C ILE A 27 9.52 6.88 0.04
N TRP A 28 10.33 7.21 -0.96
CA TRP A 28 9.91 7.27 -2.35
C TRP A 28 9.57 5.89 -2.92
N ALA A 29 10.39 4.88 -2.65
CA ALA A 29 10.13 3.48 -2.97
C ALA A 29 8.87 2.95 -2.27
N VAL A 30 8.67 3.32 -1.00
CA VAL A 30 7.44 3.00 -0.24
C VAL A 30 6.24 3.75 -0.81
N ARG A 31 6.37 4.99 -1.27
CA ARG A 31 5.28 5.72 -1.95
C ARG A 31 4.96 5.15 -3.33
N LEU A 32 5.96 4.63 -4.04
CA LEU A 32 5.79 3.96 -5.33
C LEU A 32 5.12 2.60 -5.19
N THR A 33 5.44 1.85 -4.13
CA THR A 33 4.79 0.57 -3.80
C THR A 33 3.41 0.79 -3.16
N LYS A 34 3.26 1.79 -2.31
CA LYS A 34 1.97 2.39 -1.90
C LYS A 34 1.43 3.30 -3.00
N ARG A 35 1.41 2.82 -4.25
CA ARG A 35 0.62 3.46 -5.30
C ARG A 35 -0.79 3.67 -4.72
N PRO A 36 -1.33 4.90 -4.74
CA PRO A 36 -2.65 5.16 -4.23
C PRO A 36 -3.62 4.50 -5.21
N ARG A 37 -4.01 3.25 -4.93
CA ARG A 37 -5.19 2.58 -5.52
C ARG A 37 -6.48 3.20 -4.97
N ASN A 38 -6.44 4.50 -4.69
CA ASN A 38 -7.49 5.31 -4.09
C ASN A 38 -8.26 6.10 -5.15
N ARG A 39 -8.55 5.46 -6.29
CA ARG A 39 -9.67 5.89 -7.13
C ARG A 39 -10.76 4.83 -6.99
N PRO A 40 -11.81 5.09 -6.20
CA PRO A 40 -12.94 4.21 -6.12
C PRO A 40 -13.64 4.27 -7.48
N ASN A 41 -13.39 3.28 -8.31
CA ASN A 41 -14.37 2.87 -9.30
C ASN A 41 -15.09 1.66 -8.70
N PRO A 42 -16.21 1.87 -7.97
CA PRO A 42 -16.81 0.88 -7.07
C PRO A 42 -17.42 -0.35 -7.76
N SER A 43 -17.25 -0.53 -9.08
CA SER A 43 -17.91 -1.65 -9.81
C SER A 43 -16.99 -2.80 -10.17
N MET A 44 -15.73 -2.56 -10.59
CA MET A 44 -14.78 -3.64 -10.90
C MET A 44 -13.93 -4.03 -9.69
N ASP A 45 -13.56 -3.05 -8.86
CA ASP A 45 -12.65 -3.28 -7.73
C ASP A 45 -13.31 -4.09 -6.60
N LEU A 46 -14.64 -4.03 -6.44
CA LEU A 46 -15.34 -4.86 -5.44
C LEU A 46 -15.30 -6.34 -5.78
N VAL A 47 -15.37 -6.68 -7.06
CA VAL A 47 -15.32 -8.07 -7.53
C VAL A 47 -13.91 -8.61 -7.33
N ASP A 48 -12.90 -7.83 -7.71
CA ASP A 48 -11.50 -8.20 -7.55
C ASP A 48 -11.09 -8.26 -6.07
N GLN A 49 -11.52 -7.31 -5.24
CA GLN A 49 -11.29 -7.35 -3.78
C GLN A 49 -12.03 -8.51 -3.11
N ALA A 50 -13.29 -8.78 -3.49
CA ALA A 50 -14.02 -9.93 -2.96
C ALA A 50 -13.36 -11.26 -3.39
N ARG A 51 -12.79 -11.33 -4.60
CA ARG A 51 -12.00 -12.49 -5.06
C ARG A 51 -10.69 -12.64 -4.30
N GLU A 52 -9.98 -11.55 -4.07
CA GLU A 52 -8.71 -11.55 -3.33
C GLU A 52 -8.92 -11.96 -1.86
N LEU A 53 -9.93 -11.39 -1.21
CA LEU A 53 -10.34 -11.78 0.14
C LEU A 53 -10.81 -13.24 0.21
N LYS A 54 -11.47 -13.75 -0.85
CA LYS A 54 -11.79 -15.18 -0.99
C LYS A 54 -10.53 -16.04 -1.14
N ALA A 55 -9.57 -15.62 -1.95
CA ALA A 55 -8.29 -16.33 -2.15
C ALA A 55 -7.46 -16.40 -0.86
N LEU A 56 -7.57 -15.39 0.00
CA LEU A 56 -6.97 -15.35 1.34
C LEU A 56 -7.76 -16.17 2.39
N GLY A 57 -8.86 -16.82 2.00
CA GLY A 57 -9.73 -17.58 2.91
C GLY A 57 -10.64 -16.71 3.80
N GLN A 58 -10.63 -15.39 3.61
CA GLN A 58 -11.37 -14.41 4.40
C GLN A 58 -12.77 -14.14 3.83
N ILE A 59 -13.56 -15.21 3.67
CA ILE A 59 -14.91 -15.16 3.06
C ILE A 59 -15.85 -14.18 3.81
N ARG A 60 -15.72 -14.06 5.14
CA ARG A 60 -16.57 -13.17 5.95
C ARG A 60 -16.31 -11.69 5.65
N GLU A 61 -15.04 -11.34 5.46
CA GLU A 61 -14.61 -9.97 5.15
C GLU A 61 -15.07 -9.57 3.75
N ALA A 62 -14.95 -10.49 2.78
CA ALA A 62 -15.46 -10.30 1.42
C ALA A 62 -16.98 -10.03 1.39
N VAL A 63 -17.75 -10.76 2.20
CA VAL A 63 -19.21 -10.56 2.31
C VAL A 63 -19.54 -9.24 3.00
N PHE A 64 -18.77 -8.84 4.01
CA PHE A 64 -18.96 -7.56 4.70
C PHE A 64 -18.67 -6.38 3.76
N LEU A 65 -17.59 -6.46 3.00
CA LEU A 65 -17.21 -5.47 1.99
C LEU A 65 -18.30 -5.30 0.93
N VAL A 66 -18.76 -6.41 0.32
CA VAL A 66 -19.83 -6.36 -0.68
C VAL A 66 -21.12 -5.78 -0.09
N ARG A 67 -21.50 -6.18 1.12
CA ARG A 67 -22.69 -5.63 1.78
C ARG A 67 -22.56 -4.12 2.08
N GLY A 68 -21.40 -3.68 2.54
CA GLY A 68 -21.14 -2.27 2.86
C GLY A 68 -21.21 -1.37 1.63
N GLU A 69 -20.70 -1.86 0.50
CA GLU A 69 -20.57 -1.07 -0.73
C GLU A 69 -21.79 -1.18 -1.65
N THR A 70 -22.49 -2.32 -1.68
CA THR A 70 -23.65 -2.54 -2.56
C THR A 70 -25.00 -2.50 -1.84
N GLY A 71 -25.01 -2.41 -0.51
CA GLY A 71 -26.25 -2.47 0.30
C GLY A 71 -26.98 -3.81 0.25
N MET A 72 -26.36 -4.87 -0.30
CA MET A 72 -26.97 -6.18 -0.46
C MET A 72 -27.18 -6.89 0.88
N SER A 73 -28.28 -7.61 1.04
CA SER A 73 -28.48 -8.44 2.24
C SER A 73 -27.37 -9.50 2.38
N GLN A 74 -27.11 -9.94 3.62
CA GLN A 74 -26.07 -10.93 3.93
C GLN A 74 -26.13 -12.18 3.03
N ARG A 75 -27.35 -12.64 2.71
CA ARG A 75 -27.58 -13.81 1.84
C ARG A 75 -27.29 -13.53 0.37
N ALA A 76 -27.53 -12.31 -0.09
CA ALA A 76 -27.22 -11.90 -1.46
C ALA A 76 -25.71 -11.73 -1.64
N ALA A 77 -25.05 -11.06 -0.69
CA ALA A 77 -23.60 -10.87 -0.67
C ALA A 77 -22.83 -12.22 -0.55
N SER A 78 -23.28 -13.16 0.29
CA SER A 78 -22.65 -14.48 0.37
C SER A 78 -22.78 -15.30 -0.91
N ARG A 79 -23.94 -15.25 -1.58
CA ARG A 79 -24.13 -15.90 -2.89
C ARG A 79 -23.29 -15.26 -3.99
N PHE A 80 -23.02 -13.97 -3.89
CA PHE A 80 -22.15 -13.26 -4.81
C PHE A 80 -20.70 -13.73 -4.66
N VAL A 81 -20.16 -13.71 -3.44
CA VAL A 81 -18.80 -14.18 -3.13
C VAL A 81 -18.62 -15.68 -3.44
N ASN A 82 -19.64 -16.51 -3.19
CA ASN A 82 -19.56 -17.93 -3.51
C ASN A 82 -19.52 -18.21 -5.04
N ARG A 83 -20.13 -17.36 -5.86
CA ARG A 83 -20.11 -17.49 -7.33
C ARG A 83 -18.84 -16.97 -8.01
N LEU A 84 -17.98 -16.29 -7.25
CA LEU A 84 -16.82 -15.50 -7.71
C LEU A 84 -15.53 -16.31 -7.83
#